data_AF-A0AAV6HUF1-F1
#
_entry.id   AF-A0AAV6HUF1-F1
#
_cell.length_a   1.000
_cell.length_b   1.000
_cell.length_c   1.000
_cell.angle_alpha   90.00
_cell.angle_beta   90.00
_cell.angle_gamma   90.00
#
_symmetry.space_group_name_H-M   'P 1'
#
loop_
_entity.id
_entity.type
_entity.pdbx_description
1 polymer ?
#
loop_
_entity_poly.entity_id
_entity_poly.type
_entity_poly.pdbx_seq_one_letter_code
_entity_poly.pdbx_strand_id
1 'polypeptide(L)'
;MFLIVVANMKLKLGTGILIAVPIPKEHSASGSLIESAIQKALNEARDKGITGNAETPFLLARVNELTGGASLSSSILYLDSKDIALVKNNALVGAKIAVCLAQMREDDRHGEFLSFFFVC
;
A
#
# COMPACT_ATOMS: atom_id res chain seq x y z
N MET A 1 -15.30 -4.19 6.63
CA MET A 1 -13.86 -4.50 6.63
C MET A 1 -13.38 -5.00 8.00
N PHE A 2 -13.54 -4.22 9.09
CA PHE A 2 -13.02 -4.58 10.41
C PHE A 2 -13.53 -5.92 10.97
N LEU A 3 -14.79 -6.28 10.71
CA LEU A 3 -15.37 -7.56 11.15
C LEU A 3 -14.64 -8.79 10.60
N ILE A 4 -14.13 -8.72 9.35
CA ILE A 4 -13.41 -9.83 8.72
C ILE A 4 -12.06 -10.06 9.41
N VAL A 5 -11.38 -8.98 9.80
CA VAL A 5 -10.11 -9.07 10.52
C VAL A 5 -10.32 -9.68 11.90
N VAL A 6 -11.35 -9.23 12.62
CA VAL A 6 -11.71 -9.79 13.93
C VAL A 6 -12.11 -11.26 13.82
N ALA A 7 -12.93 -11.64 12.84
CA ALA A 7 -13.35 -13.02 12.64
C ALA A 7 -12.17 -13.94 12.32
N ASN A 8 -11.23 -13.51 11.47
CA ASN A 8 -10.02 -14.28 11.16
C ASN A 8 -9.18 -14.56 12.42
N MET A 9 -9.02 -13.55 13.28
CA MET A 9 -8.31 -13.68 14.54
C MET A 9 -9.03 -14.59 15.55
N LYS A 10 -10.36 -14.42 15.72
CA LYS A 10 -11.18 -15.24 16.64
C LYS A 10 -11.22 -16.71 16.22
N LEU A 11 -11.28 -16.97 14.92
CA LEU A 11 -11.25 -18.33 14.35
C LEU A 11 -9.84 -18.94 14.26
N LYS A 12 -8.80 -18.21 14.69
CA LYS A 12 -7.39 -18.66 14.69
C LYS A 12 -6.94 -19.24 13.35
N LEU A 13 -7.38 -18.64 12.24
CA LEU A 13 -7.11 -19.16 10.90
C LEU A 13 -5.62 -19.11 10.51
N GLY A 14 -4.81 -18.29 11.18
CA GLY A 14 -3.37 -18.19 10.94
C GLY A 14 -3.02 -17.62 9.56
N THR A 15 -3.97 -16.99 8.89
CA THR A 15 -3.80 -16.43 7.54
C THR A 15 -3.69 -14.91 7.57
N GLY A 16 -2.89 -14.36 6.64
CA GLY A 16 -2.82 -12.91 6.43
C GLY A 16 -4.05 -12.37 5.69
N ILE A 17 -4.33 -11.09 5.85
CA ILE A 17 -5.41 -10.38 5.13
C ILE A 17 -4.78 -9.28 4.28
N LEU A 18 -5.02 -9.32 2.96
CA LEU A 18 -4.62 -8.26 2.03
C LEU A 18 -5.74 -7.24 1.86
N ILE A 19 -5.47 -5.98 2.15
CA ILE A 19 -6.41 -4.87 1.98
C ILE A 19 -5.87 -3.96 0.89
N ALA A 20 -6.47 -4.02 -0.29
CA ALA A 20 -6.14 -3.12 -1.39
C ALA A 20 -6.80 -1.75 -1.18
N VAL A 21 -6.00 -0.71 -0.99
CA VAL A 21 -6.47 0.67 -0.81
C VAL A 21 -6.32 1.43 -2.13
N PRO A 22 -7.40 1.99 -2.68
CA PRO A 22 -7.33 2.70 -3.96
C PRO A 22 -6.52 4.00 -3.84
N ILE A 23 -5.89 4.39 -4.95
CA ILE A 23 -5.24 5.70 -5.08
C ILE A 23 -6.34 6.79 -4.97
N PRO A 24 -6.09 7.88 -4.22
CA PRO A 24 -7.02 9.01 -4.16
C PRO A 24 -7.39 9.56 -5.56
N LYS A 25 -8.65 9.94 -5.76
CA LYS A 25 -9.19 10.34 -7.09
C LYS A 25 -8.42 11.48 -7.75
N GLU A 26 -7.95 12.42 -6.95
CA GLU A 26 -7.11 13.57 -7.34
C GLU A 26 -5.80 13.15 -8.04
N HIS A 27 -5.40 11.90 -7.83
CA HIS A 27 -4.20 11.30 -8.40
C HIS A 27 -4.50 10.20 -9.43
N SER A 28 -5.77 9.93 -9.78
CA SER A 28 -6.16 8.81 -10.66
C SER A 28 -6.02 9.08 -12.17
N ALA A 29 -5.84 10.34 -12.60
CA ALA A 29 -5.99 10.77 -13.99
C ALA A 29 -4.87 10.35 -14.98
N SER A 30 -3.85 9.58 -14.56
CA SER A 30 -2.69 9.24 -15.41
C SER A 30 -2.61 7.76 -15.82
N GLY A 31 -3.70 6.99 -15.67
CA GLY A 31 -3.67 5.54 -15.86
C GLY A 31 -3.14 5.08 -17.22
N SER A 32 -3.57 5.71 -18.32
CA SER A 32 -3.15 5.31 -19.67
C SER A 32 -1.67 5.63 -19.99
N LEU A 33 -1.16 6.75 -19.47
CA LEU A 33 0.24 7.15 -19.65
C LEU A 33 1.18 6.22 -18.85
N ILE A 34 0.78 5.86 -17.62
CA ILE A 34 1.52 4.92 -16.78
C ILE A 34 1.49 3.52 -17.41
N GLU A 35 0.34 3.05 -17.89
CA GLU A 35 0.23 1.75 -18.55
C GLU A 35 1.16 1.65 -19.76
N SER A 36 1.19 2.67 -20.61
CA SER A 36 2.09 2.74 -21.76
C SER A 36 3.57 2.71 -21.34
N ALA A 37 3.93 3.42 -20.26
CA ALA A 37 5.28 3.40 -19.71
C ALA A 37 5.66 2.03 -19.14
N ILE A 38 4.75 1.33 -18.46
CA ILE A 38 4.94 -0.03 -17.94
C ILE A 38 5.20 -1.02 -19.08
N GLN A 39 4.36 -1.00 -20.12
CA GLN A 39 4.52 -1.90 -21.27
C GLN A 39 5.86 -1.67 -21.97
N LYS A 40 6.28 -0.42 -22.11
CA LYS A 40 7.59 -0.09 -22.69
C LYS A 40 8.75 -0.55 -21.79
N ALA A 41 8.66 -0.34 -20.48
CA ALA A 41 9.67 -0.80 -19.53
C ALA A 41 9.79 -2.34 -19.52
N LEU A 42 8.68 -3.08 -19.62
CA LEU A 42 8.67 -4.53 -19.72
C LEU A 42 9.36 -5.04 -21.00
N ASN A 43 9.09 -4.40 -22.14
CA ASN A 43 9.77 -4.75 -23.39
C ASN A 43 11.27 -4.49 -23.30
N GLU A 44 11.69 -3.34 -22.77
CA GLU A 44 13.10 -3.03 -22.59
C GLU A 44 13.80 -3.97 -21.59
N ALA A 45 13.11 -4.40 -20.53
CA ALA A 45 13.62 -5.38 -19.58
C ALA A 45 13.89 -6.72 -20.28
N ARG A 46 12.94 -7.16 -21.12
CA ARG A 46 13.04 -8.40 -21.89
C ARG A 46 14.18 -8.34 -22.91
N ASP A 47 14.29 -7.24 -23.65
CA ASP A 47 15.35 -7.05 -24.65
C ASP A 47 16.75 -7.03 -24.01
N LYS A 48 16.85 -6.52 -22.78
CA LYS A 48 18.10 -6.49 -21.99
C LYS A 48 18.34 -7.77 -21.18
N GLY A 49 17.42 -8.74 -21.20
CA GLY A 49 17.53 -9.98 -20.43
C GLY A 49 17.50 -9.78 -18.90
N ILE A 50 16.89 -8.69 -18.43
CA ILE A 50 16.76 -8.39 -16.99
C ILE A 50 15.71 -9.31 -16.39
N THR A 51 16.10 -10.12 -15.41
CA THR A 51 15.23 -11.11 -14.76
C THR A 51 15.51 -11.20 -13.27
N GLY A 52 14.61 -11.86 -12.52
CA GLY A 52 14.78 -12.11 -11.10
C GLY A 52 14.68 -10.83 -10.27
N ASN A 53 15.52 -10.72 -9.24
CA ASN A 53 15.50 -9.59 -8.31
C ASN A 53 15.85 -8.23 -8.95
N ALA A 54 16.45 -8.21 -10.13
CA ALA A 54 16.80 -6.99 -10.86
C ALA A 54 15.63 -6.40 -11.66
N GLU A 55 14.57 -7.19 -11.89
CA GLU A 55 13.43 -6.79 -12.70
C GLU A 55 12.63 -5.65 -12.04
N THR A 56 12.25 -5.80 -10.77
CA THR A 56 11.44 -4.78 -10.07
C THR A 56 12.16 -3.42 -9.94
N PRO A 57 13.44 -3.34 -9.51
CA PRO A 57 14.16 -2.06 -9.47
C PRO A 57 14.30 -1.42 -10.85
N PHE A 58 14.54 -2.21 -11.90
CA PHE A 58 14.64 -1.70 -13.27
C PHE A 58 13.31 -1.12 -13.76
N LEU A 59 12.21 -1.86 -13.60
CA LEU A 59 10.89 -1.43 -14.06
C LEU A 59 10.47 -0.13 -13.38
N LEU A 60 10.65 -0.02 -12.06
CA LEU A 60 10.31 1.20 -11.32
C LEU A 60 11.11 2.41 -11.79
N ALA A 61 12.44 2.26 -11.97
CA ALA A 61 13.28 3.32 -12.48
C ALA A 61 12.88 3.74 -13.89
N ARG A 62 12.61 2.77 -14.78
CA ARG A 62 12.31 3.05 -16.18
C ARG A 62 10.93 3.66 -16.38
N VAL A 63 9.93 3.21 -15.64
CA VAL A 63 8.59 3.83 -15.64
C VAL A 63 8.69 5.28 -15.17
N ASN A 64 9.48 5.57 -14.13
CA ASN A 64 9.70 6.94 -13.67
C ASN A 64 10.33 7.84 -14.75
N GLU A 65 11.37 7.36 -15.44
CA GLU A 65 11.98 8.09 -16.56
C GLU A 65 10.99 8.37 -17.70
N LEU A 66 10.23 7.36 -18.13
CA LEU A 66 9.29 7.43 -19.25
C LEU A 66 8.08 8.31 -18.96
N THR A 67 7.71 8.46 -17.68
CA THR A 67 6.61 9.31 -17.23
C THR A 67 7.05 10.74 -16.89
N GLY A 68 8.33 11.06 -17.15
CA GLY A 68 8.86 12.44 -17.14
C GLY A 68 9.82 12.75 -15.99
N GLY A 69 10.12 11.81 -15.08
CA GLY A 69 10.92 11.99 -13.87
C GLY A 69 12.37 12.48 -14.06
N ALA A 70 12.90 12.53 -15.28
CA ALA A 70 14.29 12.89 -15.57
C ALA A 70 14.55 14.38 -15.84
N SER A 71 13.52 15.23 -15.97
CA SER A 71 13.72 16.68 -16.24
C SER A 71 13.61 17.51 -14.96
N LEU A 72 14.74 18.13 -14.61
CA LEU A 72 15.16 18.81 -13.37
C LEU A 72 14.28 19.94 -12.78
N SER A 73 13.01 20.10 -13.16
CA SER A 73 12.17 21.13 -12.53
C SER A 73 10.65 20.91 -12.64
N SER A 74 10.18 20.00 -13.50
CA SER A 74 8.74 19.79 -13.71
C SER A 74 8.21 18.50 -13.06
N SER A 75 9.09 17.54 -12.75
CA SER A 75 8.69 16.14 -12.53
C SER A 75 9.01 15.55 -11.16
N ILE A 76 9.69 16.28 -10.27
CA ILE A 76 9.83 15.87 -8.86
C ILE A 76 8.49 16.00 -8.09
N LEU A 77 7.47 16.61 -8.69
CA LEU A 77 6.21 16.92 -8.02
C LEU A 77 5.04 15.99 -8.40
N TYR A 78 5.10 15.24 -9.51
CA TYR A 78 3.91 14.53 -10.02
C TYR A 78 3.96 12.99 -9.90
N LEU A 79 5.15 12.37 -9.92
CA LEU A 79 5.29 10.92 -9.69
C LEU A 79 5.56 10.62 -8.22
N ASP A 80 6.50 11.33 -7.60
CA ASP A 80 6.73 11.26 -6.15
C ASP A 80 5.45 11.54 -5.37
N SER A 81 4.68 12.58 -5.73
CA SER A 81 3.46 12.91 -4.98
C SER A 81 2.40 11.82 -5.01
N LYS A 82 2.31 11.00 -6.07
CA LYS A 82 1.29 9.94 -6.14
C LYS A 82 1.69 8.70 -5.37
N ASP A 83 2.94 8.27 -5.48
CA ASP A 83 3.44 7.13 -4.71
C ASP A 83 3.48 7.48 -3.22
N ILE A 84 3.91 8.70 -2.89
CA ILE A 84 3.85 9.24 -1.53
C ILE A 84 2.38 9.34 -1.06
N ALA A 85 1.45 9.81 -1.91
CA ALA A 85 0.03 9.87 -1.54
C ALA A 85 -0.56 8.47 -1.32
N LEU A 86 -0.20 7.48 -2.13
CA LEU A 86 -0.64 6.10 -1.97
C LEU A 86 -0.07 5.49 -0.69
N VAL A 87 1.24 5.64 -0.42
CA VAL A 87 1.87 5.17 0.81
C VAL A 87 1.25 5.85 2.03
N LYS A 88 1.02 7.17 1.98
CA LYS A 88 0.32 7.91 3.04
C LYS A 88 -1.11 7.42 3.23
N ASN A 89 -1.85 7.15 2.15
CA ASN A 89 -3.21 6.64 2.23
C ASN A 89 -3.24 5.22 2.80
N ASN A 90 -2.31 4.34 2.40
CA ASN A 90 -2.13 3.01 2.97
C ASN A 90 -1.82 3.10 4.47
N ALA A 91 -0.91 3.99 4.86
CA ALA A 91 -0.55 4.22 6.27
C ALA A 91 -1.76 4.73 7.07
N LEU A 92 -2.53 5.68 6.52
CA LEU A 92 -3.74 6.21 7.16
C LEU A 92 -4.80 5.14 7.36
N VAL A 93 -5.08 4.33 6.33
CA VAL A 93 -6.04 3.22 6.41
C VAL A 93 -5.55 2.17 7.41
N GLY A 94 -4.26 1.82 7.37
CA GLY A 94 -3.62 0.92 8.32
C GLY A 94 -3.76 1.40 9.76
N ALA A 95 -3.49 2.68 10.02
CA ALA A 95 -3.65 3.29 11.34
C ALA A 95 -5.11 3.24 11.83
N LYS A 96 -6.08 3.54 10.96
CA LYS A 96 -7.51 3.44 11.29
C LYS A 96 -7.92 2.01 11.64
N ILE A 97 -7.41 1.01 10.91
CA ILE A 97 -7.63 -0.40 11.22
C ILE A 97 -7.03 -0.76 12.58
N ALA A 98 -5.79 -0.34 12.86
CA ALA A 98 -5.12 -0.62 14.13
C ALA A 98 -5.87 -0.03 15.33
N VAL A 99 -6.31 1.24 15.24
CA VAL A 99 -7.09 1.89 16.31
C VAL A 99 -8.41 1.18 16.57
N CYS A 100 -9.16 0.85 15.51
CA CYS A 100 -10.44 0.16 15.64
C CYS A 100 -10.28 -1.24 16.27
N LEU A 101 -9.24 -1.99 15.89
CA LEU A 101 -8.93 -3.29 16.48
C LEU A 101 -8.50 -3.19 17.94
N ALA A 102 -7.75 -2.15 18.32
CA ALA A 102 -7.34 -1.92 19.70
C ALA A 102 -8.57 -1.67 20.60
N GLN A 103 -9.50 -0.82 20.15
CA GLN A 103 -10.77 -0.55 20.85
C GLN A 103 -11.62 -1.81 21.00
N MET A 104 -11.80 -2.59 19.92
CA MET A 104 -12.58 -3.84 19.99
C MET A 104 -11.93 -4.90 20.88
N ARG A 105 -10.60 -4.93 20.99
CA ARG A 105 -9.88 -5.80 21.93
C ARG A 105 -10.09 -5.35 23.37
N GLU A 106 -10.17 -4.04 23.62
CA GLU A 106 -10.53 -3.52 24.93
C GLU A 106 -11.96 -3.91 25.30
N ASP A 107 -12.92 -3.80 24.38
CA ASP A 107 -14.31 -4.21 24.62
C ASP A 107 -14.46 -5.72 24.90
N ASP A 108 -13.75 -6.58 24.14
CA ASP A 108 -13.69 -8.04 24.42
C ASP A 108 -13.05 -8.31 25.81
N ARG A 109 -12.04 -7.52 26.23
CA ARG A 109 -11.42 -7.63 27.57
C ARG A 109 -12.33 -7.12 28.69
N HIS A 110 -13.22 -6.17 28.42
CA HIS A 110 -14.23 -5.71 29.39
C HIS A 110 -15.36 -6.75 29.57
N GLY A 111 -15.55 -7.66 28.61
CA GLY A 111 -16.40 -8.84 28.78
C GLY A 111 -15.82 -9.93 29.70
N GLU A 112 -14.50 -9.93 29.94
CA GLU A 112 -13.81 -10.85 30.85
C GLU A 112 -13.43 -10.21 32.19
N PHE A 113 -13.72 -8.92 32.42
CA PHE A 113 -13.35 -8.21 33.64
C PHE A 113 -14.38 -8.38 34.77
N LEU A 114 -14.69 -9.63 35.13
CA LEU A 114 -14.58 -9.99 36.53
C LEU A 114 -13.11 -10.36 36.76
N SER A 115 -12.37 -9.41 37.33
CA SER A 115 -11.05 -9.56 37.96
C SER A 115 -9.84 -8.98 37.23
N PHE A 116 -9.16 -8.11 38.00
CA PHE A 116 -7.76 -7.70 37.93
C PHE A 116 -7.32 -6.52 37.07
N PHE A 117 -7.63 -5.34 37.63
CA PHE A 117 -6.69 -4.25 37.96
C PHE A 117 -5.52 -4.00 37.00
N PHE A 118 -5.63 -2.87 36.32
CA PHE A 118 -4.56 -2.14 35.65
C PHE A 118 -3.58 -1.55 36.68
N VAL A 119 -2.28 -1.83 36.58
CA VAL A 119 -1.22 -0.89 36.99
C VAL A 119 0.01 -1.07 36.08
N CYS A 120 0.37 0.04 35.42
CA CYS A 120 1.61 0.49 34.76
C CYS A 120 2.44 -0.49 33.91
#